data_AF-A0AAU1BFM1-F1
#
_entry.id   AF-A0AAU1BFM1-F1
#
_cell.length_a   1.000
_cell.length_b   1.000
_cell.length_c   1.000
_cell.angle_alpha   90.00
_cell.angle_beta   90.00
_cell.angle_gamma   90.00
#
_symmetry.space_group_name_H-M   'P 1'
#
loop_
_entity.id
_entity.type
_entity.pdbx_description
1 polymer ?
#
loop_
_entity_poly.entity_id
_entity_poly.type
_entity_poly.pdbx_seq_one_letter_code
_entity_poly.pdbx_strand_id
1 'polypeptide(L)'
;MLAAMSGMEREYIRDRTLEGHESARKRGKTIGGAGVTDDDMLFTALRLRDEELSLRDIAVRLVISKGTKKGQHPSPATVLRMLRKHDEQVAAAANA
;
A
#
# COMPACT_ATOMS: atom_id res chain seq x y z
N MET A 1 -15.61 6.91 39.47
CA MET A 1 -14.38 6.14 39.80
C MET A 1 -14.13 4.99 38.82
N LEU A 2 -15.09 4.07 38.59
CA LEU A 2 -14.94 2.94 37.66
C LEU A 2 -14.68 3.34 36.18
N ALA A 3 -15.31 4.41 35.70
CA ALA A 3 -15.09 4.93 34.34
C ALA A 3 -13.68 5.54 34.16
N ALA A 4 -13.11 6.13 35.22
CA ALA A 4 -11.76 6.70 35.19
C ALA A 4 -10.69 5.58 35.20
N MET A 5 -10.89 4.54 36.01
CA MET A 5 -9.99 3.38 36.08
C MET A 5 -10.00 2.57 34.77
N SER A 6 -11.17 2.36 34.16
CA SER A 6 -11.27 1.70 32.84
C SER A 6 -10.78 2.57 31.67
N GLY A 7 -10.64 3.89 31.86
CA GLY A 7 -9.95 4.77 30.92
C GLY A 7 -8.45 4.53 30.94
N MET A 8 -7.85 4.54 32.14
CA MET A 8 -6.41 4.34 32.34
C MET A 8 -5.94 2.96 31.87
N GLU A 9 -6.72 1.90 32.09
CA GLU A 9 -6.37 0.56 31.60
C GLU A 9 -6.35 0.48 30.07
N ARG A 10 -7.29 1.15 29.39
CA ARG A 10 -7.32 1.21 27.92
C ARG A 10 -6.16 2.02 27.36
N GLU A 11 -5.79 3.10 28.03
CA GLU A 11 -4.63 3.91 27.66
C GLU A 11 -3.33 3.12 27.82
N TYR A 12 -3.17 2.41 28.95
CA TYR A 12 -2.03 1.51 29.16
C TYR A 12 -1.93 0.42 28.08
N ILE A 13 -3.04 -0.23 27.71
CA ILE A 13 -3.06 -1.22 26.64
C ILE A 13 -2.67 -0.60 25.29
N ARG A 14 -3.18 0.61 25.00
CA ARG A 14 -2.84 1.33 23.77
C ARG A 14 -1.35 1.61 23.69
N ASP A 15 -0.76 2.15 24.75
CA ASP A 15 0.65 2.53 24.76
C ASP A 15 1.55 1.30 24.56
N ARG A 16 1.26 0.20 25.27
CA ARG A 16 1.99 -1.07 25.09
C ARG A 16 1.81 -1.66 23.70
N THR A 17 0.64 -1.48 23.08
CA THR A 17 0.38 -1.93 21.71
C THR A 17 1.15 -1.10 20.69
N LEU A 18 1.19 0.22 20.86
CA LEU A 18 1.93 1.14 20.00
C LEU A 18 3.44 0.89 20.08
N GLU A 19 3.97 0.72 21.29
CA GLU A 19 5.37 0.33 21.52
C GLU A 19 5.71 -0.99 20.81
N GLY A 20 4.80 -1.97 20.88
CA GLY A 20 4.93 -3.24 20.15
C GLY A 20 4.97 -3.06 18.63
N HIS A 21 4.12 -2.18 18.08
CA HIS A 21 4.12 -1.84 16.65
C HIS A 21 5.41 -1.14 16.21
N GLU A 22 5.90 -0.19 16.99
CA GLU A 22 7.18 0.48 16.72
C GLU A 22 8.35 -0.50 16.74
N SER A 23 8.39 -1.38 17.74
CA SER A 23 9.39 -2.45 17.84
C SER A 23 9.35 -3.39 16.63
N ALA A 24 8.15 -3.77 16.16
CA ALA A 24 7.99 -4.55 14.94
C ALA A 24 8.52 -3.80 13.69
N ARG A 25 8.19 -2.51 13.56
CA ARG A 25 8.67 -1.67 12.45
C ARG A 25 10.20 -1.53 12.47
N LYS A 26 10.82 -1.32 13.64
CA LYS A 26 12.29 -1.29 13.81
C LYS A 26 12.96 -2.60 13.37
N ARG A 27 12.29 -3.74 13.55
CA ARG A 27 12.75 -5.06 13.07
C ARG A 27 12.45 -5.31 11.58
N GLY A 28 12.07 -4.28 10.83
CA GLY A 28 11.75 -4.37 9.41
C GLY A 28 10.39 -5.03 9.11
N LYS A 29 9.57 -5.34 10.12
CA LYS A 29 8.22 -5.86 9.87
C LYS A 29 7.31 -4.70 9.46
N THR A 30 6.90 -4.70 8.20
CA THR A 30 5.89 -3.78 7.71
C THR A 30 4.51 -4.32 8.10
N ILE A 31 3.83 -3.63 9.01
CA ILE A 31 2.45 -3.93 9.42
C ILE A 31 1.52 -3.25 8.41
N GLY A 32 0.74 -4.03 7.66
CA GLY A 32 -0.18 -3.55 6.62
C GLY A 32 -0.47 -4.63 5.58
N GLY A 33 -1.40 -4.37 4.66
CA GLY A 33 -1.63 -5.26 3.52
C GLY A 33 -0.37 -5.37 2.66
N ALA A 34 0.07 -6.59 2.35
CA ALA A 34 1.22 -6.80 1.47
C ALA A 34 0.99 -6.11 0.12
N GLY A 35 1.97 -5.32 -0.33
CA GLY A 35 1.92 -4.69 -1.64
C GLY A 35 1.89 -5.74 -2.74
N VAL A 36 0.82 -5.77 -3.53
CA VAL A 36 0.67 -6.66 -4.69
C VAL A 36 1.36 -6.12 -5.95
N THR A 37 1.83 -4.87 -5.91
CA THR A 37 2.47 -4.17 -7.03
C THR A 37 4.00 -4.30 -6.96
N ASP A 38 4.64 -4.41 -8.11
CA ASP A 38 6.09 -4.43 -8.31
C ASP A 38 6.47 -3.49 -9.47
N ASP A 39 7.77 -3.34 -9.69
CA ASP A 39 8.30 -2.38 -10.67
C ASP A 39 7.99 -2.78 -12.11
N ASP A 40 7.98 -4.09 -12.42
CA ASP A 40 7.63 -4.61 -13.76
C ASP A 40 6.15 -4.34 -14.10
N MET A 41 5.27 -4.55 -13.12
CA MET A 41 3.85 -4.22 -13.23
C MET A 41 3.64 -2.71 -13.40
N LEU A 42 4.39 -1.88 -12.66
CA LEU A 42 4.33 -0.42 -12.81
C LEU A 42 4.78 0.00 -14.21
N PHE A 43 5.91 -0.51 -14.70
CA PHE A 43 6.41 -0.21 -16.04
C PHE A 43 5.38 -0.54 -17.12
N THR A 44 4.78 -1.74 -17.02
CA THR A 44 3.73 -2.16 -17.94
C THR A 44 2.50 -1.28 -17.85
N ALA A 45 2.09 -0.89 -16.65
CA ALA A 45 0.93 -0.01 -16.44
C ALA A 45 1.14 1.40 -17.02
N LEU A 46 2.36 1.94 -16.91
CA LEU A 46 2.71 3.24 -17.49
C LEU A 46 2.64 3.18 -19.02
N ARG A 47 3.23 2.15 -19.65
CA ARG A 47 3.12 1.95 -21.10
C ARG A 47 1.67 1.86 -21.57
N LEU A 48 0.82 1.10 -20.87
CA LEU A 48 -0.60 0.96 -21.22
C LEU A 48 -1.38 2.28 -21.00
N ARG A 49 -0.97 3.11 -20.03
CA ARG A 49 -1.54 4.45 -19.83
C ARG A 49 -1.18 5.37 -20.99
N ASP A 50 0.05 5.29 -21.50
CA ASP A 50 0.50 6.09 -22.65
C ASP A 50 -0.22 5.68 -23.95
N GLU A 51 -0.74 4.46 -24.02
CA GLU A 51 -1.67 3.99 -25.06
C GLU A 51 -3.13 4.47 -24.86
N GLU A 52 -3.36 5.40 -23.92
CA GLU A 52 -4.66 5.98 -23.56
C GLU A 52 -5.73 4.97 -23.10
N LEU A 53 -5.30 3.81 -22.61
CA LEU A 53 -6.23 2.79 -22.11
C LEU A 53 -6.88 3.19 -20.80
N SER A 54 -8.14 2.78 -20.61
CA SER A 54 -8.83 3.04 -19.35
C SER A 54 -8.22 2.25 -18.19
N LEU A 55 -8.38 2.74 -16.96
CA LEU A 55 -7.92 2.02 -15.76
C LEU A 55 -8.49 0.60 -15.64
N ARG A 56 -9.70 0.36 -16.16
CA ARG A 56 -10.33 -0.96 -16.16
C ARG A 56 -9.62 -1.90 -17.15
N ASP A 57 -9.30 -1.40 -18.34
CA ASP A 57 -8.60 -2.19 -19.36
C ASP A 57 -7.16 -2.48 -18.95
N ILE A 58 -6.48 -1.50 -18.34
CA ILE A 58 -5.15 -1.69 -17.75
C ILE A 58 -5.21 -2.79 -16.69
N ALA A 59 -6.19 -2.75 -15.79
CA ALA A 59 -6.32 -3.72 -14.70
C ALA A 59 -6.45 -5.17 -15.21
N VAL A 60 -7.23 -5.41 -16.25
CA VAL A 60 -7.42 -6.76 -16.83
C VAL A 60 -6.18 -7.22 -17.61
N ARG A 61 -5.36 -6.31 -18.13
CA ARG A 61 -4.12 -6.65 -18.85
C ARG A 61 -2.93 -6.93 -17.93
N LEU A 62 -2.97 -6.48 -16.68
CA LEU A 62 -1.92 -6.71 -15.69
C LEU A 62 -2.15 -8.02 -14.92
N VAL A 63 -1.06 -8.67 -14.50
CA VAL A 63 -1.09 -9.88 -13.68
C VAL A 63 -0.19 -9.71 -12.46
N ILE A 64 -0.70 -10.03 -11.28
CA ILE A 64 0.06 -9.98 -10.03
C ILE A 64 1.13 -11.06 -10.03
N SER A 65 2.41 -10.66 -9.93
CA SER A 65 3.55 -11.58 -9.99
C SER A 65 3.88 -12.25 -8.65
N LYS A 66 3.53 -11.59 -7.53
CA LYS A 66 3.99 -11.96 -6.16
C LYS A 66 2.87 -11.98 -5.11
N GLY A 67 3.15 -12.68 -4.01
CA GLY A 67 2.28 -12.78 -2.85
C GLY A 67 1.07 -13.68 -3.04
N THR A 68 0.14 -13.64 -2.09
CA THR A 68 -1.03 -14.55 -2.02
C THR A 68 -1.98 -14.40 -3.21
N LYS A 69 -1.97 -13.25 -3.90
CA LYS A 69 -2.82 -12.98 -5.07
C LYS A 69 -2.11 -13.20 -6.41
N LYS A 70 -0.99 -13.93 -6.42
CA LYS A 70 -0.24 -14.24 -7.64
C LYS A 70 -1.14 -14.87 -8.70
N GLY A 71 -0.98 -14.43 -9.95
CA GLY A 71 -1.76 -14.90 -11.11
C GLY A 71 -3.13 -14.22 -11.28
N GLN A 72 -3.55 -13.38 -10.35
CA GLN A 72 -4.82 -12.64 -10.45
C GLN A 72 -4.59 -11.23 -11.06
N HIS A 73 -5.67 -10.64 -11.56
CA HIS A 73 -5.67 -9.25 -12.02
C HIS A 73 -5.80 -8.28 -10.84
N PRO A 74 -5.05 -7.16 -10.82
CA PRO A 74 -5.27 -6.10 -9.84
C PRO A 74 -6.65 -5.46 -10.04
N SER A 75 -7.21 -4.86 -8.98
CA SER A 75 -8.41 -4.04 -9.13
C SER A 75 -8.06 -2.69 -9.79
N PRO A 76 -9.00 -2.01 -10.48
CA PRO A 76 -8.77 -0.66 -11.03
C PRO A 76 -8.32 0.35 -9.97
N ALA A 77 -8.80 0.23 -8.73
CA ALA A 77 -8.35 1.07 -7.62
C ALA A 77 -6.88 0.82 -7.22
N THR A 78 -6.41 -0.42 -7.36
CA THR A 78 -5.00 -0.76 -7.13
C THR A 78 -4.12 -0.12 -8.21
N VAL A 79 -4.53 -0.20 -9.48
CA VAL A 79 -3.83 0.46 -10.60
C VAL A 79 -3.79 1.98 -10.40
N LEU A 80 -4.92 2.61 -10.06
CA LEU A 80 -4.98 4.05 -9.78
C LEU A 80 -4.00 4.45 -8.67
N ARG A 81 -4.00 3.73 -7.54
CA ARG A 81 -3.08 4.00 -6.43
C ARG A 81 -1.62 3.85 -6.84
N MET A 82 -1.31 2.84 -7.66
CA MET A 82 0.05 2.58 -8.14
C MET A 82 0.55 3.72 -9.04
N LEU A 83 -0.25 4.13 -10.02
CA LEU A 83 0.08 5.24 -10.93
C LEU A 83 0.21 6.56 -10.16
N ARG A 84 -0.74 6.87 -9.27
CA ARG A 84 -0.67 8.09 -8.44
C ARG A 84 0.59 8.14 -7.60
N LYS A 85 0.95 7.04 -6.94
CA LYS A 85 2.17 6.98 -6.12
C LYS A 85 3.41 7.25 -6.97
N HIS A 86 3.46 6.74 -8.20
CA HIS A 86 4.54 7.01 -9.13
C HIS A 86 4.57 8.50 -9.52
N ASP A 87 3.42 9.07 -9.90
CA ASP A 87 3.33 10.49 -10.27
C ASP A 87 3.75 11.42 -9.10
N GLU A 88 3.35 11.10 -7.87
CA GLU A 88 3.77 11.80 -6.64
C GLU A 88 5.28 11.72 -6.43
N GLN A 89 5.90 10.56 -6.68
CA GLN A 89 7.36 10.38 -6.56
C GLN A 89 8.13 11.16 -7.63
N VAL A 90 7.63 11.15 -8.87
CA VAL A 90 8.21 11.93 -9.97
C VAL A 90 8.10 13.43 -9.68
N ALA A 91 6.94 13.90 -9.22
CA ALA A 91 6.74 15.29 -8.83
C ALA A 91 7.63 15.70 -7.65
N ALA A 92 7.80 14.84 -6.65
CA ALA A 92 8.71 15.11 -5.54
C ALA A 92 10.18 15.21 -6.00
N ALA A 93 10.61 14.33 -6.90
CA ALA A 93 11.97 14.35 -7.46
C ALA A 93 12.24 15.56 -8.36
N ALA A 94 11.23 16.06 -9.07
CA ALA A 94 11.35 17.25 -9.91
C ALA A 94 11.42 18.57 -9.11
N ASN A 95 10.90 18.56 -7.87
CA ASN A 95 10.88 19.72 -6.98
C ASN A 95 12.03 19.74 -5.95
N ALA A 96 12.90 18.73 -5.97
CA ALA A 96 14.07 18.59 -5.08
C ALA A 96 15.34 19.10 -5.76
#